data_AF-A0A800F6S8-F1
#
_entry.id   AF-A0A800F6S8-F1
#
_cell.length_a   1.000
_cell.length_b   1.000
_cell.length_c   1.000
_cell.angle_alpha   90.00
_cell.angle_beta   90.00
_cell.angle_gamma   90.00
#
_symmetry.space_group_name_H-M   'P 1'
#
loop_
_entity.id
_entity.type
_entity.pdbx_description
1 polymer ?
#
loop_
_entity_poly.entity_id
_entity_poly.type
_entity_poly.pdbx_seq_one_letter_code
_entity_poly.pdbx_strand_id
1 'polypeptide(L)'
;KPLLLYMFTVTAALLLHACVTLPLVLKLVGKISPRDWFRAMSPALMTAFSTSSSSMTLPVTMKTVEERGKVSNKVTSFTLPLGATINMDGTALYECIGVIFLAQYYASTGNFDLTLSHQATVVVLALLASIGAAGIPSAGLVMMLTILAALGLPIEGAALLLAVDRPLDMLRTVVNVWSDSCGAAVIARTEGETGPAELSAVMADGSGPG
;
A
#
# COMPACT_ATOMS: atom_id res chain seq x y z
N LYS A 1 25.80 -4.68 0.26
CA LYS A 1 25.16 -6.00 0.02
C LYS A 1 23.87 -6.20 0.83
N PRO A 2 23.84 -6.09 2.18
CA PRO A 2 22.61 -6.34 2.95
C PRO A 2 21.47 -5.34 2.64
N LEU A 3 21.78 -4.05 2.48
CA LEU A 3 20.77 -3.04 2.11
C LEU A 3 20.15 -3.26 0.72
N LEU A 4 20.90 -3.79 -0.25
CA LEU A 4 20.36 -4.12 -1.57
C LEU A 4 19.37 -5.29 -1.50
N LEU A 5 19.67 -6.30 -0.67
CA LEU A 5 18.77 -7.42 -0.43
C LEU A 5 17.50 -6.97 0.29
N TYR A 6 17.64 -6.05 1.25
CA TYR A 6 16.50 -5.39 1.91
C TYR A 6 15.61 -4.67 0.89
N MET A 7 16.18 -3.77 0.08
CA MET A 7 15.43 -3.05 -0.96
C MET A 7 14.73 -3.98 -1.93
N PHE A 8 15.42 -5.04 -2.37
CA PHE A 8 14.85 -6.06 -3.24
C PHE A 8 13.68 -6.78 -2.57
N THR A 9 13.82 -7.15 -1.29
CA THR A 9 12.77 -7.85 -0.53
C THR A 9 11.53 -6.98 -0.37
N VAL A 10 11.70 -5.70 0.00
CA VAL A 10 10.59 -4.74 0.08
C VAL A 10 9.93 -4.58 -1.29
N THR A 11 10.71 -4.34 -2.33
CA THR A 11 10.19 -4.16 -3.69
C THR A 11 9.42 -5.38 -4.17
N ALA A 12 9.95 -6.58 -3.95
CA ALA A 12 9.30 -7.84 -4.32
C ALA A 12 7.99 -8.03 -3.56
N ALA A 13 7.94 -7.73 -2.26
CA ALA A 13 6.72 -7.82 -1.46
C ALA A 13 5.65 -6.83 -1.94
N LEU A 14 6.03 -5.58 -2.21
CA LEU A 14 5.14 -4.54 -2.74
C LEU A 14 4.59 -4.94 -4.11
N LEU A 15 5.43 -5.44 -5.02
CA LEU A 15 5.02 -5.92 -6.34
C LEU A 15 4.12 -7.15 -6.25
N LEU A 16 4.42 -8.09 -5.35
CA LEU A 16 3.57 -9.26 -5.13
C LEU A 16 2.20 -8.83 -4.63
N HIS A 17 2.12 -7.91 -3.68
CA HIS A 17 0.84 -7.39 -3.20
C HIS A 17 0.06 -6.66 -4.30
N ALA A 18 0.73 -5.78 -5.04
CA ALA A 18 0.13 -4.97 -6.10
C ALA A 18 -0.32 -5.78 -7.32
N CYS A 19 0.45 -6.81 -7.70
CA CYS A 19 0.24 -7.57 -8.94
C CYS A 19 -0.43 -8.94 -8.72
N VAL A 20 -0.47 -9.45 -7.49
CA VAL A 20 -1.08 -10.74 -7.17
C VAL A 20 -2.21 -10.56 -6.16
N THR A 21 -1.93 -10.09 -4.95
CA THR A 21 -2.93 -10.04 -3.87
C THR A 21 -4.12 -9.14 -4.23
N LEU A 22 -3.88 -7.88 -4.58
CA LEU A 22 -4.95 -6.93 -4.91
C LEU A 22 -5.72 -7.31 -6.19
N PRO A 23 -5.07 -7.75 -7.29
CA PRO A 23 -5.77 -8.30 -8.45
C PRO A 23 -6.63 -9.53 -8.15
N LEU A 24 -6.18 -10.42 -7.26
CA LEU A 24 -7.00 -11.56 -6.82
C LEU A 24 -8.22 -11.08 -6.05
N VAL A 25 -8.10 -10.09 -5.16
CA VAL A 25 -9.24 -9.49 -4.45
C VAL A 25 -10.24 -8.87 -5.43
N LEU A 26 -9.77 -8.07 -6.40
CA LEU A 26 -10.61 -7.49 -7.45
C LEU A 26 -11.37 -8.56 -8.24
N LYS A 27 -10.67 -9.63 -8.65
CA LYS A 27 -11.25 -10.68 -9.50
C LYS A 27 -12.21 -11.59 -8.73
N LEU A 28 -11.83 -12.02 -7.53
CA LEU A 28 -12.58 -13.03 -6.77
C LEU A 28 -13.73 -12.40 -5.99
N VAL A 29 -13.55 -11.21 -5.43
CA VAL A 29 -14.57 -10.53 -4.61
C VAL A 29 -15.36 -9.53 -5.44
N GLY A 30 -14.66 -8.60 -6.11
CA GLY A 30 -15.33 -7.56 -6.91
C GLY A 30 -15.91 -8.06 -8.24
N LYS A 31 -15.44 -9.22 -8.73
CA LYS A 31 -15.70 -9.71 -10.09
C LYS A 31 -15.36 -8.64 -11.15
N ILE A 32 -14.28 -7.91 -10.92
CA ILE A 32 -13.75 -6.85 -11.78
C ILE A 32 -12.50 -7.37 -12.49
N SER A 33 -12.32 -7.02 -13.78
CA SER A 33 -11.09 -7.27 -14.52
C SER A 33 -9.93 -6.45 -13.92
N PRO A 34 -8.90 -7.09 -13.32
CA PRO A 34 -7.80 -6.33 -12.71
C PRO A 34 -6.98 -5.54 -13.73
N ARG A 35 -6.88 -6.05 -14.96
CA ARG A 35 -6.17 -5.38 -16.05
C ARG A 35 -6.83 -4.06 -16.44
N ASP A 36 -8.15 -4.07 -16.54
CA ASP A 36 -8.89 -2.88 -16.97
C ASP A 36 -8.96 -1.86 -15.83
N TRP A 37 -9.11 -2.33 -14.59
CA TRP A 37 -9.00 -1.47 -13.42
C TRP A 37 -7.63 -0.79 -13.34
N PHE A 38 -6.55 -1.53 -13.55
CA PHE A 38 -5.20 -0.95 -13.58
C PHE A 38 -5.04 0.12 -14.67
N ARG A 39 -5.57 -0.11 -15.86
CA ARG A 39 -5.57 0.88 -16.95
C ARG A 39 -6.39 2.13 -16.62
N ALA A 40 -7.53 1.96 -15.95
CA ALA A 40 -8.33 3.09 -15.48
C ALA A 40 -7.58 3.91 -14.43
N MET A 41 -6.86 3.25 -13.53
CA MET A 41 -6.17 3.90 -12.40
C MET A 41 -4.80 4.49 -12.76
N SER A 42 -4.27 4.26 -13.96
CA SER A 42 -2.93 4.74 -14.36
C SER A 42 -2.61 6.22 -14.03
N PRO A 43 -3.51 7.21 -14.15
CA PRO A 43 -3.20 8.60 -13.85
C PRO A 43 -2.96 8.80 -12.35
N ALA A 44 -3.84 8.25 -11.51
CA ALA A 44 -3.69 8.29 -10.06
C ALA A 44 -2.41 7.57 -9.61
N LEU A 45 -2.09 6.41 -10.20
CA LEU A 45 -0.86 5.67 -9.87
C LEU A 45 0.41 6.44 -10.28
N MET A 46 0.42 7.10 -11.44
CA MET A 46 1.53 7.95 -11.87
C MET A 46 1.69 9.19 -10.97
N THR A 47 0.58 9.81 -10.56
CA THR A 47 0.61 10.91 -9.59
C THR A 47 1.14 10.44 -8.25
N ALA A 48 0.66 9.30 -7.73
CA ALA A 48 1.14 8.72 -6.47
C ALA A 48 2.65 8.46 -6.49
N PHE A 49 3.14 7.89 -7.58
CA PHE A 49 4.58 7.65 -7.78
C PHE A 49 5.38 8.96 -7.73
N SER A 50 4.88 9.98 -8.44
CA SER A 50 5.56 11.27 -8.58
C SER A 50 5.56 12.10 -7.29
N THR A 51 4.42 12.12 -6.59
CA THR A 51 4.23 12.92 -5.37
C THR A 51 4.77 12.23 -4.13
N SER A 52 4.79 10.89 -4.12
CA SER A 52 5.08 10.08 -2.93
C SER A 52 4.18 10.44 -1.75
N SER A 53 2.91 10.79 -2.02
CA SER A 53 1.91 11.10 -1.00
C SER A 53 0.51 10.65 -1.42
N SER A 54 -0.11 9.78 -0.61
CA SER A 54 -1.49 9.35 -0.81
C SER A 54 -2.47 10.52 -0.68
N SER A 55 -2.25 11.41 0.29
CA SER A 55 -3.13 12.56 0.55
C SER A 55 -3.06 13.62 -0.55
N MET A 56 -1.87 13.93 -1.09
CA MET A 56 -1.76 14.82 -2.25
C MET A 56 -2.33 14.20 -3.52
N THR A 57 -2.39 12.86 -3.60
CA THR A 57 -2.92 12.15 -4.76
C THR A 57 -4.44 11.94 -4.67
N LEU A 58 -5.02 12.02 -3.48
CA LEU A 58 -6.44 11.74 -3.23
C LEU A 58 -7.42 12.44 -4.19
N PRO A 59 -7.28 13.75 -4.51
CA PRO A 59 -8.19 14.40 -5.47
C PRO A 59 -8.12 13.76 -6.87
N VAL A 60 -6.93 13.35 -7.31
CA VAL A 60 -6.73 12.66 -8.59
C VAL A 60 -7.30 11.25 -8.53
N THR A 61 -7.12 10.55 -7.41
CA THR A 61 -7.69 9.21 -7.19
C THR A 61 -9.21 9.25 -7.24
N MET A 62 -9.86 10.16 -6.50
CA MET A 62 -11.32 10.30 -6.49
C MET A 62 -11.86 10.55 -7.90
N LYS A 63 -11.30 11.54 -8.60
CA LYS A 63 -11.68 11.86 -9.99
C LYS A 63 -11.50 10.64 -10.91
N THR A 64 -10.38 9.94 -10.80
CA THR A 64 -10.07 8.78 -11.65
C THR A 64 -11.05 7.62 -11.40
N VAL A 65 -11.35 7.33 -10.13
CA VAL A 65 -12.28 6.26 -9.73
C VAL A 65 -13.72 6.59 -10.16
N GLU A 66 -14.14 7.85 -10.08
CA GLU A 66 -15.46 8.29 -10.54
C GLU A 66 -15.58 8.29 -12.07
N GLU A 67 -14.66 8.97 -12.77
CA GLU A 67 -14.78 9.19 -14.21
C GLU A 67 -14.39 7.97 -15.04
N ARG A 68 -13.30 7.29 -14.66
CA ARG A 68 -12.75 6.15 -15.39
C ARG A 68 -13.16 4.83 -14.77
N GLY A 69 -13.23 4.75 -13.44
CA GLY A 69 -13.69 3.57 -12.72
C GLY A 69 -15.21 3.41 -12.67
N LYS A 70 -15.96 4.47 -13.00
CA LYS A 70 -17.44 4.52 -12.98
C LYS A 70 -18.04 4.13 -11.63
N VAL A 71 -17.32 4.40 -10.54
CA VAL A 71 -17.82 4.25 -9.17
C VAL A 71 -18.49 5.55 -8.74
N SER A 72 -19.64 5.45 -8.08
CA SER A 72 -20.41 6.62 -7.68
C SER A 72 -19.70 7.47 -6.63
N ASN A 73 -20.03 8.76 -6.60
CA ASN A 73 -19.55 9.66 -5.56
C ASN A 73 -19.99 9.21 -4.15
N LYS A 74 -21.12 8.49 -4.04
CA LYS A 74 -21.61 7.95 -2.76
C LYS A 74 -20.60 7.00 -2.12
N VAL A 75 -19.89 6.20 -2.92
CA VAL A 75 -18.85 5.29 -2.43
C VAL A 75 -17.51 6.00 -2.30
N THR A 76 -17.09 6.75 -3.32
CA THR A 76 -15.74 7.36 -3.36
C THR A 76 -15.55 8.42 -2.28
N SER A 77 -16.55 9.25 -1.99
CA SER A 77 -16.46 10.35 -1.01
C SER A 77 -16.23 9.90 0.42
N PHE A 78 -16.51 8.63 0.74
CA PHE A 78 -16.23 8.04 2.03
C PHE A 78 -15.02 7.11 1.99
N THR A 79 -15.02 6.15 1.07
CA THR A 79 -14.04 5.05 1.06
C THR A 79 -12.61 5.52 0.75
N LEU A 80 -12.44 6.47 -0.18
CA LEU A 80 -11.10 6.91 -0.59
C LEU A 80 -10.46 7.85 0.44
N PRO A 81 -11.15 8.86 1.00
CA PRO A 81 -10.58 9.65 2.10
C PRO A 81 -10.26 8.81 3.32
N LEU A 82 -11.12 7.84 3.66
CA LEU A 82 -10.83 6.90 4.74
C LEU A 82 -9.61 6.05 4.41
N GLY A 83 -9.57 5.41 3.25
CA GLY A 83 -8.45 4.58 2.80
C GLY A 83 -7.10 5.30 2.83
N ALA A 84 -7.04 6.53 2.31
CA ALA A 84 -5.82 7.34 2.30
C ALA A 84 -5.25 7.62 3.71
N THR A 85 -6.03 7.38 4.76
CA THR A 85 -5.63 7.54 6.16
C THR A 85 -5.34 6.21 6.85
N ILE A 86 -6.18 5.18 6.66
CA ILE A 86 -6.10 3.93 7.44
C ILE A 86 -5.57 2.73 6.66
N ASN A 87 -5.56 2.78 5.34
CA ASN A 87 -5.23 1.65 4.46
C ASN A 87 -3.82 1.82 3.88
N MET A 88 -2.81 1.68 4.74
CA MET A 88 -1.41 1.84 4.36
C MET A 88 -0.68 0.51 4.20
N ASP A 89 -1.18 -0.37 3.32
CA ASP A 89 -0.62 -1.69 3.02
C ASP A 89 0.88 -1.67 2.71
N GLY A 90 1.31 -0.76 1.84
CA GLY A 90 2.71 -0.61 1.45
C GLY A 90 3.59 -0.18 2.62
N THR A 91 3.06 0.65 3.52
CA THR A 91 3.74 1.08 4.74
C THR A 91 3.88 -0.10 5.71
N ALA A 92 2.82 -0.87 5.93
CA ALA A 92 2.85 -2.05 6.79
C ALA A 92 3.88 -3.09 6.30
N LEU A 93 3.92 -3.35 4.98
CA LEU A 93 4.90 -4.26 4.37
C LEU A 93 6.34 -3.77 4.57
N TYR A 94 6.58 -2.48 4.33
CA TYR A 94 7.90 -1.88 4.54
C TYR A 94 8.35 -1.96 6.00
N GLU A 95 7.46 -1.63 6.95
CA GLU A 95 7.76 -1.67 8.38
C GLU A 95 8.05 -3.09 8.85
N CYS A 96 7.20 -4.05 8.47
CA CYS A 96 7.44 -5.46 8.78
C CYS A 96 8.82 -5.90 8.30
N ILE A 97 9.13 -5.68 7.02
CA ILE A 97 10.39 -6.13 6.42
C ILE A 97 11.58 -5.39 7.02
N GLY A 98 11.45 -4.08 7.26
CA GLY A 98 12.51 -3.24 7.84
C GLY A 98 12.87 -3.65 9.27
N VAL A 99 11.87 -3.87 10.12
CA VAL A 99 12.11 -4.30 11.50
C VAL A 99 12.69 -5.71 11.54
N ILE A 100 12.17 -6.64 10.73
CA ILE A 100 12.72 -8.00 10.65
C ILE A 100 14.16 -7.98 10.14
N PHE A 101 14.47 -7.17 9.13
CA PHE A 101 15.83 -7.00 8.64
C PHE A 101 16.77 -6.48 9.73
N LEU A 102 16.37 -5.46 10.49
CA LEU A 102 17.17 -4.94 11.59
C LEU A 102 17.33 -5.97 12.72
N ALA A 103 16.26 -6.69 13.07
CA ALA A 103 16.31 -7.75 14.07
C ALA A 103 17.27 -8.88 13.65
N GLN A 104 17.27 -9.27 12.38
CA GLN A 104 18.23 -10.24 11.82
C GLN A 104 19.66 -9.71 11.85
N TYR A 105 19.86 -8.42 11.55
CA TYR A 105 21.18 -7.78 11.65
C TYR A 105 21.70 -7.82 13.09
N TYR A 106 20.91 -7.38 14.07
CA TYR A 106 21.32 -7.41 15.48
C TYR A 106 21.51 -8.84 16.01
N ALA A 107 20.68 -9.78 15.57
CA ALA A 107 20.86 -11.20 15.90
C ALA A 107 22.18 -11.76 15.36
N SER A 108 22.57 -11.38 14.14
CA SER A 108 23.86 -11.80 13.56
C SER A 108 25.09 -11.28 14.33
N THR A 109 24.92 -10.20 15.09
CA THR A 109 25.97 -9.62 15.96
C THR A 109 25.96 -10.16 17.40
N GLY A 110 25.05 -11.09 17.71
CA GLY A 110 24.89 -11.67 19.04
C GLY A 110 24.15 -10.77 20.05
N ASN A 111 23.61 -9.63 19.61
CA ASN A 111 22.97 -8.64 20.47
C ASN A 111 21.46 -8.77 20.56
N PHE A 112 20.86 -9.76 19.88
CA PHE A 112 19.42 -10.00 19.87
C PHE A 112 19.12 -11.46 19.53
N ASP A 113 18.00 -12.00 20.04
CA ASP A 113 17.50 -13.31 19.65
C ASP A 113 16.15 -13.17 18.92
N LEU A 114 16.14 -13.44 17.61
CA LEU A 114 14.95 -13.30 16.79
C LEU A 114 14.09 -14.56 16.89
N THR A 115 13.14 -14.53 17.83
CA THR A 115 12.15 -15.58 18.04
C THR A 115 10.92 -15.42 17.13
N LEU A 116 10.11 -16.48 17.01
CA LEU A 116 8.82 -16.40 16.31
C LEU A 116 7.83 -15.44 16.98
N SER A 117 7.88 -15.30 18.31
CA SER A 117 7.02 -14.35 19.03
C SER A 117 7.37 -12.91 18.65
N HIS A 118 8.65 -12.56 18.53
CA HIS A 118 9.07 -11.25 18.04
C HIS A 118 8.52 -10.97 16.64
N GLN A 119 8.58 -11.95 15.73
CA GLN A 119 8.06 -11.79 14.37
C GLN A 119 6.55 -11.57 14.36
N ALA A 120 5.79 -12.31 15.18
CA ALA A 120 4.35 -12.10 15.32
C ALA A 120 4.03 -10.70 15.88
N THR A 121 4.78 -10.25 16.89
CA THR A 121 4.64 -8.90 17.44
C THR A 121 4.89 -7.82 16.38
N VAL A 122 5.90 -7.98 15.52
CA VAL A 122 6.18 -7.03 14.43
C VAL A 122 4.99 -6.93 13.47
N VAL A 123 4.41 -8.06 13.05
CA VAL A 123 3.25 -8.06 12.16
C VAL A 123 2.05 -7.33 12.77
N VAL A 124 1.75 -7.60 14.04
CA VAL A 124 0.65 -6.94 14.76
C VAL A 124 0.90 -5.43 14.90
N LEU A 125 2.11 -5.03 15.30
CA LEU A 125 2.44 -3.63 15.50
C LEU A 125 2.47 -2.85 14.19
N ALA A 126 3.01 -3.41 13.11
CA ALA A 126 2.99 -2.77 11.79
C ALA A 126 1.57 -2.61 11.25
N LEU A 127 0.70 -3.61 11.46
CA LEU A 127 -0.72 -3.50 11.11
C LEU A 127 -1.39 -2.35 11.89
N LEU A 128 -1.22 -2.30 13.21
CA LEU A 128 -1.78 -1.24 14.05
C LEU A 128 -1.22 0.15 13.69
N ALA A 129 0.08 0.23 13.42
CA ALA A 129 0.74 1.45 13.01
C ALA A 129 0.17 1.99 11.69
N SER A 130 -0.03 1.11 10.71
CA SER A 130 -0.57 1.48 9.39
C SER A 130 -1.96 2.14 9.43
N ILE A 131 -2.74 1.90 10.48
CA ILE A 131 -4.03 2.56 10.74
C ILE A 131 -3.85 3.95 11.39
N GLY A 132 -2.86 4.09 12.28
CA GLY A 132 -2.61 5.31 13.07
C GLY A 132 -1.74 6.38 12.37
N ALA A 133 -1.20 6.07 11.19
CA ALA A 133 -0.24 6.88 10.45
C ALA A 133 -0.77 8.26 10.00
N ALA A 134 -2.07 8.39 9.77
CA ALA A 134 -2.68 9.56 9.12
C ALA A 134 -2.48 10.91 9.83
N GLY A 135 -2.18 10.90 11.13
CA GLY A 135 -2.08 12.11 11.96
C GLY A 135 -0.66 12.54 12.32
N ILE A 136 0.38 11.80 11.91
CA ILE A 136 1.74 11.99 12.43
C ILE A 136 2.67 12.56 11.34
N PRO A 137 3.31 13.73 11.55
CA PRO A 137 4.35 14.23 10.66
C PRO A 137 5.50 13.20 10.55
N SER A 138 5.93 12.87 9.34
CA SER A 138 6.94 11.81 9.09
C SER A 138 6.51 10.43 9.62
N ALA A 139 5.22 10.09 9.50
CA ALA A 139 4.60 8.88 10.04
C ALA A 139 5.44 7.60 9.88
N GLY A 140 5.97 7.32 8.67
CA GLY A 140 6.74 6.11 8.39
C GLY A 140 8.00 5.93 9.25
N LEU A 141 8.69 7.03 9.60
CA LEU A 141 9.86 6.97 10.47
C LEU A 141 9.42 6.76 11.92
N VAL A 142 8.45 7.55 12.40
CA VAL A 142 7.96 7.46 13.78
C VAL A 142 7.45 6.06 14.09
N MET A 143 6.66 5.48 13.18
CA MET A 143 6.10 4.14 13.34
C MET A 143 7.18 3.07 13.42
N MET A 144 8.17 3.10 12.52
CA MET A 144 9.35 2.23 12.58
C MET A 144 10.06 2.31 13.94
N LEU A 145 10.29 3.52 14.46
CA LEU A 145 10.95 3.69 15.77
C LEU A 145 10.10 3.09 16.90
N THR A 146 8.78 3.25 16.88
CA THR A 146 7.90 2.63 17.89
C THR A 146 7.98 1.11 17.88
N ILE A 147 8.01 0.50 16.70
CA ILE A 147 8.11 -0.96 16.60
C ILE A 147 9.49 -1.43 17.09
N LEU A 148 10.58 -0.75 16.70
CA LEU A 148 11.93 -1.07 17.19
C LEU A 148 12.01 -0.96 18.72
N ALA A 149 11.48 0.12 19.30
CA ALA A 149 11.45 0.33 20.73
C ALA A 149 10.64 -0.76 21.46
N ALA A 150 9.49 -1.18 20.89
CA ALA A 150 8.67 -2.25 21.45
C ALA A 150 9.39 -3.62 21.47
N LEU A 151 10.33 -3.84 20.55
CA LEU A 151 11.19 -5.03 20.52
C LEU A 151 12.48 -4.87 21.34
N GLY A 152 12.74 -3.69 21.92
CA GLY A 152 14.00 -3.38 22.60
C GLY A 152 15.20 -3.30 21.65
N LEU A 153 14.97 -3.07 20.35
CA LEU A 153 16.02 -2.90 19.35
C LEU A 153 16.54 -1.45 19.33
N PRO A 154 17.82 -1.22 19.03
CA PRO A 154 18.37 0.13 18.89
C PRO A 154 17.66 0.90 17.78
N ILE A 155 17.07 2.04 18.15
CA ILE A 155 16.27 2.88 17.23
C ILE A 155 17.13 3.56 16.18
N GLU A 156 18.42 3.75 16.46
CA GLU A 156 19.43 4.30 15.55
C GLU A 156 19.60 3.41 14.31
N GLY A 157 19.26 2.11 14.42
CA GLY A 157 19.24 1.19 13.28
C GLY A 157 18.31 1.64 12.15
N ALA A 158 17.25 2.40 12.46
CA ALA A 158 16.35 2.95 11.44
C ALA A 158 17.05 3.90 10.47
N ALA A 159 18.11 4.59 10.91
CA ALA A 159 18.88 5.50 10.05
C ALA A 159 19.50 4.78 8.84
N LEU A 160 19.81 3.48 8.96
CA LEU A 160 20.31 2.66 7.86
C LEU A 160 19.26 2.48 6.74
N LEU A 161 17.97 2.43 7.11
CA LEU A 161 16.88 2.26 6.16
C LEU A 161 16.57 3.58 5.45
N LEU A 162 16.71 4.71 6.14
CA LEU A 162 16.52 6.05 5.55
C LEU A 162 17.43 6.32 4.35
N ALA A 163 18.64 5.73 4.34
CA ALA A 163 19.57 5.85 3.23
C ALA A 163 19.01 5.33 1.89
N VAL A 164 18.02 4.44 1.93
CA VAL A 164 17.39 3.81 0.76
C VAL A 164 15.88 4.01 0.70
N ASP A 165 15.31 4.81 1.60
CA ASP A 165 13.86 4.95 1.78
C ASP A 165 13.21 5.65 0.58
N ARG A 166 13.87 6.63 -0.03
CA ARG A 166 13.25 7.46 -1.07
C ARG A 166 12.61 6.69 -2.23
N PRO A 167 13.29 5.75 -2.92
CA PRO A 167 12.65 4.95 -3.98
C PRO A 167 11.58 3.98 -3.45
N LEU A 168 11.76 3.46 -2.23
CA LEU A 168 10.78 2.57 -1.62
C LEU A 168 9.51 3.33 -1.27
N ASP A 169 9.63 4.58 -0.82
CA ASP A 169 8.52 5.46 -0.50
C ASP A 169 7.57 5.72 -1.69
N MET A 170 8.16 5.94 -2.87
CA MET A 170 7.39 6.05 -4.11
C MET A 170 6.55 4.80 -4.37
N LEU A 171 7.16 3.62 -4.21
CA LEU A 171 6.47 2.34 -4.43
C LEU A 171 5.39 2.09 -3.38
N ARG A 172 5.67 2.36 -2.09
CA ARG A 172 4.68 2.23 -1.00
C ARG A 172 3.46 3.09 -1.27
N THR A 173 3.67 4.34 -1.67
CA THR A 173 2.59 5.28 -1.97
C THR A 173 1.72 4.75 -3.11
N VAL A 174 2.33 4.25 -4.19
CA VAL A 174 1.59 3.65 -5.30
C VAL A 174 0.76 2.46 -4.83
N VAL A 175 1.32 1.57 -3.99
CA VAL A 175 0.60 0.42 -3.45
C VAL A 175 -0.57 0.84 -2.57
N ASN A 176 -0.41 1.85 -1.73
CA ASN A 176 -1.49 2.37 -0.88
C ASN A 176 -2.65 2.92 -1.74
N VAL A 177 -2.35 3.81 -2.69
CA VAL A 177 -3.36 4.38 -3.60
C VAL A 177 -4.02 3.30 -4.46
N TRP A 178 -3.25 2.31 -4.91
CA TRP A 178 -3.78 1.17 -5.65
C TRP A 178 -4.75 0.34 -4.79
N SER A 179 -4.37 0.03 -3.55
CA SER A 179 -5.21 -0.69 -2.58
C SER A 179 -6.51 0.06 -2.29
N ASP A 180 -6.45 1.38 -2.05
CA ASP A 180 -7.62 2.24 -1.84
C ASP A 180 -8.59 2.18 -3.02
N SER A 181 -8.06 2.29 -4.24
CA SER A 181 -8.88 2.21 -5.46
C SER A 181 -9.54 0.83 -5.61
N CYS A 182 -8.83 -0.25 -5.26
CA CYS A 182 -9.36 -1.60 -5.31
C CYS A 182 -10.47 -1.80 -4.27
N GLY A 183 -10.27 -1.29 -3.05
CA GLY A 183 -11.26 -1.32 -1.98
C GLY A 183 -12.54 -0.57 -2.37
N ALA A 184 -12.42 0.64 -2.89
CA ALA A 184 -13.56 1.41 -3.39
C ALA A 184 -14.33 0.66 -4.48
N ALA A 185 -13.61 0.02 -5.43
CA ALA A 185 -14.25 -0.76 -6.49
C ALA A 185 -14.98 -1.99 -5.95
N VAL A 186 -14.38 -2.72 -5.00
CA VAL A 186 -15.01 -3.89 -4.37
C VAL A 186 -16.25 -3.48 -3.59
N ILE A 187 -16.18 -2.41 -2.79
CA ILE A 187 -17.31 -1.90 -2.02
C ILE A 187 -18.45 -1.48 -2.95
N ALA A 188 -18.14 -0.74 -4.02
CA ALA A 188 -19.14 -0.35 -5.02
C ALA A 188 -19.86 -1.57 -5.60
N ARG A 189 -19.12 -2.64 -5.90
CA ARG A 189 -19.70 -3.90 -6.41
C ARG A 189 -20.57 -4.61 -5.40
N THR A 190 -20.16 -4.67 -4.14
CA THR A 190 -20.95 -5.30 -3.08
C THR A 190 -22.23 -4.51 -2.76
N GLU A 191 -22.21 -3.19 -2.97
CA GLU A 191 -23.37 -2.29 -2.85
C GLU A 191 -24.25 -2.27 -4.11
N GLY A 192 -23.95 -3.09 -5.13
CA GLY A 192 -24.79 -3.27 -6.32
C GLY A 192 -24.48 -2.34 -7.50
N GLU A 193 -23.40 -1.58 -7.47
CA GLU A 193 -23.02 -0.73 -8.61
C GLU A 193 -22.50 -1.56 -9.79
N THR A 194 -23.04 -1.30 -10.98
CA THR A 194 -22.64 -2.00 -12.22
C THR A 194 -21.38 -1.42 -12.86
N GLY A 195 -21.08 -0.15 -12.60
CA GLY A 195 -20.03 0.66 -13.25
C GLY A 195 -18.65 -0.01 -13.37
N PRO A 196 -18.13 -0.71 -12.36
CA PRO A 196 -16.82 -1.35 -12.48
C PRO A 196 -16.77 -2.56 -13.43
N ALA A 197 -17.90 -3.15 -13.82
CA ALA A 197 -17.97 -4.25 -14.81
C ALA A 197 -18.19 -3.79 -16.25
N GLU A 198 -18.82 -2.63 -16.45
CA GLU A 198 -18.97 -2.05 -17.80
C GLU A 198 -17.62 -1.75 -18.44
N LEU A 199 -16.59 -1.43 -17.64
CA LEU A 199 -15.22 -1.25 -18.10
C LEU A 199 -14.68 -2.45 -18.90
N SER A 200 -15.07 -3.68 -18.52
CA SER A 200 -14.66 -4.91 -19.20
C SER A 200 -15.45 -5.17 -20.49
N ALA A 201 -16.69 -4.67 -20.60
CA ALA A 201 -17.54 -4.82 -21.77
C ALA A 201 -17.20 -3.78 -22.86
N VAL A 202 -17.04 -2.51 -22.48
CA VAL A 202 -16.70 -1.39 -23.36
C VAL A 202 -15.29 -1.53 -23.97
N MET A 203 -14.35 -2.15 -23.26
CA MET A 203 -13.02 -2.42 -23.85
C MET A 203 -12.99 -3.67 -24.75
N ALA A 204 -13.97 -4.57 -24.61
CA ALA A 204 -14.09 -5.77 -25.46
C ALA A 204 -14.79 -5.47 -26.80
N ASP A 205 -15.62 -4.42 -26.86
CA ASP A 205 -16.34 -4.02 -28.08
C ASP A 205 -15.56 -3.02 -28.97
N GLY A 206 -14.41 -2.51 -28.51
CA GLY A 206 -13.57 -1.58 -29.27
C GLY A 206 -14.03 -0.11 -29.26
N SER A 207 -15.13 0.21 -28.56
CA SER A 207 -15.60 1.58 -28.34
C SER A 207 -14.89 2.20 -27.13
N GLY A 208 -13.60 2.52 -27.30
CA GLY A 208 -12.88 3.32 -26.30
C GLY A 208 -13.62 4.65 -26.05
N PRO A 209 -13.59 5.20 -24.82
CA PRO A 209 -14.24 6.48 -24.53
C PRO A 209 -13.53 7.57 -25.33
N GLY A 210 -14.30 8.23 -26.21
CA GLY A 210 -13.88 9.43 -26.93
C GLY A 210 -13.82 10.66 -26.03
#